data_AF-A0AAN6TB16-F1
#
_entry.id   AF-A0AAN6TB16-F1
#
_cell.length_a   1.000
_cell.length_b   1.000
_cell.length_c   1.000
_cell.angle_alpha   90.00
_cell.angle_beta   90.00
_cell.angle_gamma   90.00
#
_symmetry.space_group_name_H-M   'P 1'
#
loop_
_entity.id
_entity.type
_entity.pdbx_description
1 polymer ?
#
loop_
_entity_poly.entity_id
_entity_poly.type
_entity_poly.pdbx_seq_one_letter_code
_entity_poly.pdbx_strand_id
1 'polypeptide(L)'
;MLALGADWALSTPQGAFYSDIRAQIRTMDNVNIYVQMAGLMEGTNGTIHVRTTFQTGSKNYAWLNTAFAFGTMRASSTGFVVDMWHLTTG
;
A
#
# COMPACT_ATOMS: atom_id res chain seq x y z
N MET A 1 10.69 -18.43 0.73
CA MET A 1 9.41 -17.91 1.28
C MET A 1 9.37 -16.41 1.06
N LEU A 2 8.26 -15.84 0.59
CA LEU A 2 8.09 -14.38 0.56
C LEU A 2 7.87 -13.90 1.99
N ALA A 3 8.50 -12.80 2.41
CA ALA A 3 8.19 -12.23 3.72
C ALA A 3 6.71 -11.84 3.76
N LEU A 4 5.99 -12.32 4.77
CA LEU A 4 4.62 -11.89 5.03
C LEU A 4 4.66 -10.43 5.48
N GLY A 5 3.85 -9.58 4.84
CA GLY A 5 3.70 -8.20 5.26
C GLY A 5 2.87 -8.09 6.55
N ALA A 6 2.99 -6.94 7.20
CA ALA A 6 2.20 -6.60 8.39
C ALA A 6 1.78 -5.13 8.36
N ASP A 7 0.76 -4.79 9.14
CA ASP A 7 0.32 -3.42 9.41
C ASP A 7 0.69 -3.05 10.85
N TRP A 8 1.44 -1.96 11.02
CA TRP A 8 1.71 -1.34 12.33
C TRP A 8 0.67 -0.25 12.63
N ALA A 9 -0.59 -0.66 12.68
CA ALA A 9 -1.71 0.25 12.82
C ALA A 9 -1.78 0.93 14.20
N LEU A 10 -2.30 2.16 14.23
CA LEU A 10 -2.60 2.92 15.45
C LEU A 10 -4.06 3.36 15.45
N SER A 11 -4.81 2.92 16.46
CA SER A 11 -6.15 3.45 16.78
C SER A 11 -6.05 4.47 17.91
N THR A 12 -6.60 5.66 17.71
CA THR A 12 -6.62 6.70 18.76
C THR A 12 -7.91 6.67 19.56
N PRO A 13 -7.93 7.19 20.81
CA PRO A 13 -9.16 7.34 21.59
C PRO A 13 -10.22 8.23 20.91
N GLN A 14 -9.78 9.13 20.03
CA GLN A 14 -10.67 10.02 19.25
C GLN A 14 -11.27 9.34 18.02
N GLY A 15 -10.98 8.05 17.79
CA GLY A 15 -11.53 7.25 16.70
C GLY A 15 -10.77 7.33 15.38
N ALA A 16 -9.58 7.94 15.35
CA ALA A 16 -8.74 7.92 14.16
C ALA A 16 -8.02 6.56 14.04
N PHE A 17 -7.86 6.07 12.81
CA PHE A 17 -7.10 4.85 12.51
C PHE A 17 -6.02 5.15 11.48
N TYR A 18 -4.76 4.96 11.87
CA TYR A 18 -3.59 5.09 11.01
C TYR A 18 -3.08 3.71 10.62
N SER A 19 -2.73 3.53 9.36
CA SER A 19 -2.14 2.30 8.81
C SER A 19 -0.70 2.55 8.37
N ASP A 20 0.20 1.60 8.64
CA ASP A 20 1.58 1.52 8.13
C ASP A 20 1.84 0.07 7.72
N ILE A 21 1.43 -0.27 6.50
CA ILE A 21 1.61 -1.60 5.92
C ILE A 21 2.97 -1.67 5.24
N ARG A 22 3.72 -2.74 5.53
CA ARG A 22 4.95 -3.06 4.80
C ARG A 22 4.90 -4.50 4.36
N ALA A 23 5.08 -4.74 3.07
CA ALA A 23 4.97 -6.06 2.47
C ALA A 23 5.97 -6.21 1.32
N GLN A 24 6.18 -7.46 0.91
CA GLN A 24 6.81 -7.78 -0.36
C GLN A 24 5.77 -8.45 -1.26
N ILE A 25 5.67 -7.99 -2.51
CA ILE A 25 4.91 -8.67 -3.55
C ILE A 25 5.88 -9.30 -4.55
N ARG A 26 5.40 -10.33 -5.26
CA ARG A 26 6.13 -10.96 -6.34
C ARG A 26 5.28 -10.97 -7.59
N THR A 27 5.82 -10.41 -8.67
CA THR A 27 5.20 -10.45 -9.99
C THR A 27 5.23 -11.87 -10.57
N MET A 28 4.42 -12.12 -11.59
CA MET A 28 4.38 -13.44 -12.25
C MET A 28 5.71 -13.79 -12.97
N ASP A 29 6.51 -12.80 -13.35
CA ASP A 29 7.87 -12.96 -13.89
C ASP A 29 8.96 -12.97 -12.79
N ASN A 30 8.58 -13.24 -11.53
CA ASN A 30 9.47 -13.50 -10.40
C ASN A 30 10.31 -12.29 -9.94
N VAL A 31 9.84 -11.06 -10.16
CA VAL A 31 10.43 -9.84 -9.61
C VAL A 31 9.86 -9.55 -8.23
N ASN A 32 10.73 -9.30 -7.26
CA ASN A 32 10.33 -8.85 -5.93
C ASN A 32 10.20 -7.32 -5.90
N ILE A 33 9.11 -6.85 -5.30
CA ILE A 33 8.85 -5.42 -5.08
C ILE A 33 8.48 -5.25 -3.61
N TYR A 34 9.22 -4.42 -2.89
CA TYR A 34 8.82 -3.95 -1.58
C TYR A 34 7.74 -2.88 -1.74
N VAL A 35 6.70 -2.95 -0.91
CA VAL A 35 5.57 -2.03 -0.90
C VAL A 35 5.40 -1.50 0.51
N GLN A 36 5.38 -0.18 0.67
CA GLN A 36 4.92 0.47 1.90
C GLN A 36 3.67 1.30 1.61
N MET A 37 2.61 1.08 2.37
CA MET A 37 1.39 1.87 2.32
C MET A 37 1.20 2.55 3.67
N ALA A 38 1.08 3.87 3.68
CA ALA A 38 0.82 4.65 4.88
C ALA A 38 -0.44 5.48 4.70
N GLY A 39 -1.40 5.41 5.63
CA GLY A 39 -2.71 6.01 5.42
C GLY A 39 -3.50 6.33 6.68
N LEU A 40 -4.64 6.97 6.46
CA LEU A 40 -5.60 7.39 7.48
C LEU A 40 -7.01 6.96 7.05
N MET A 41 -7.78 6.43 7.99
CA MET A 41 -9.18 6.08 7.78
C MET A 41 -10.05 7.34 7.65
N GLU A 42 -10.94 7.32 6.67
CA GLU A 42 -11.92 8.37 6.43
C GLU A 42 -13.10 8.25 7.39
N GLY A 43 -13.14 9.10 8.41
CA GLY A 43 -14.22 9.10 9.39
C GLY A 43 -14.42 7.71 10.00
N THR A 44 -15.63 7.17 9.89
CA THR A 44 -16.01 5.86 10.43
C THR A 44 -16.42 4.83 9.37
N ASN A 45 -16.21 5.12 8.08
CA ASN A 45 -16.69 4.27 6.97
C ASN A 45 -15.80 3.04 6.68
N GLY A 46 -14.63 2.94 7.34
CA GLY A 46 -13.68 1.84 7.16
C GLY A 46 -12.80 1.94 5.91
N THR A 47 -12.94 2.98 5.09
CA THR A 47 -12.07 3.25 3.93
C THR A 47 -10.82 3.97 4.40
N ILE A 48 -9.65 3.49 3.98
CA ILE A 48 -8.36 4.08 4.35
C ILE A 48 -7.72 4.68 3.09
N HIS A 49 -7.43 5.97 3.13
CA HIS A 49 -6.68 6.66 2.07
C HIS A 49 -5.19 6.44 2.33
N VAL A 50 -4.50 5.80 1.39
CA VAL A 50 -3.09 5.44 1.52
C VAL A 50 -2.23 6.17 0.50
N ARG A 51 -1.02 6.58 0.91
CA ARG A 51 0.10 6.84 0.01
C ARG A 51 0.94 5.56 -0.10
N THR A 52 1.47 5.28 -1.27
CA THR A 52 2.23 4.06 -1.51
C THR A 52 3.61 4.37 -2.09
N THR A 53 4.63 3.73 -1.54
CA THR A 53 5.98 3.71 -2.12
C THR A 53 6.36 2.30 -2.50
N PHE A 54 7.13 2.19 -3.57
CA PHE A 54 7.65 0.93 -4.10
C PHE A 54 9.17 0.96 -4.12
N GLN A 55 9.79 -0.19 -3.87
CA GLN A 55 11.23 -0.36 -4.05
C GLN A 55 11.53 -1.67 -4.76
N THR A 56 12.31 -1.60 -5.83
CA THR A 56 12.77 -2.77 -6.58
C THR A 56 14.10 -2.52 -7.28
N GLY A 57 14.92 -3.57 -7.40
CA GLY A 57 16.15 -3.55 -8.18
C GLY A 57 15.97 -3.91 -9.66
N SER A 58 14.74 -4.21 -10.11
CA SER A 58 14.48 -4.63 -11.49
C SER A 58 14.45 -3.45 -12.46
N LYS A 59 15.14 -3.58 -13.60
CA LYS A 59 15.11 -2.57 -14.68
C LYS A 59 13.73 -2.45 -15.33
N ASN A 60 13.00 -3.57 -15.48
CA ASN A 60 11.67 -3.59 -16.11
C ASN A 60 10.62 -2.85 -15.27
N TYR A 61 10.85 -2.77 -13.96
CA TYR A 61 9.96 -2.13 -13.01
C TYR A 61 10.59 -0.89 -12.35
N ALA A 62 11.67 -0.35 -12.92
CA ALA A 62 12.40 0.78 -12.34
C ALA A 62 11.53 2.03 -12.17
N TRP A 63 10.49 2.18 -13.01
CA TRP A 63 9.52 3.28 -12.93
C TRP A 63 8.76 3.32 -11.61
N LEU A 64 8.58 2.19 -10.92
CA LEU A 64 7.92 2.12 -9.62
C LEU A 64 8.71 2.85 -8.52
N ASN A 65 10.05 2.89 -8.63
CA ASN A 65 10.89 3.57 -7.64
C ASN A 65 10.68 5.09 -7.63
N THR A 66 10.07 5.65 -8.67
CA THR A 66 9.81 7.10 -8.82
C THR A 66 8.31 7.41 -8.94
N ALA A 67 7.45 6.40 -8.86
CA ALA A 67 6.00 6.60 -8.96
C ALA A 67 5.48 7.21 -7.66
N PHE A 68 4.83 8.37 -7.76
CA PHE A 68 4.01 8.88 -6.66
C PHE A 68 2.64 8.21 -6.73
N ALA A 69 2.37 7.28 -5.82
CA ALA A 69 1.14 6.49 -5.82
C ALA A 69 0.27 6.75 -4.58
N PHE A 70 -1.04 6.66 -4.77
CA PHE A 70 -2.06 6.79 -3.74
C PHE A 70 -3.24 5.88 -4.05
N GLY A 71 -4.05 5.57 -3.04
CA GLY A 71 -5.16 4.64 -3.23
C GLY A 71 -6.17 4.64 -2.10
N THR A 72 -7.23 3.87 -2.31
CA THR A 72 -8.24 3.58 -1.30
C THR A 72 -8.19 2.10 -0.94
N MET A 73 -8.00 1.83 0.35
CA MET A 73 -7.99 0.48 0.90
C MET A 73 -9.30 0.20 1.63
N ARG A 74 -9.88 -0.97 1.35
CA ARG A 74 -11.16 -1.42 1.92
C ARG A 74 -11.07 -2.89 2.31
N ALA A 75 -11.75 -3.27 3.39
CA ALA A 75 -11.89 -4.67 3.77
C ALA A 75 -12.67 -5.45 2.69
N SER A 76 -12.31 -6.71 2.51
CA SER A 76 -13.01 -7.69 1.68
C SER A 76 -13.21 -8.99 2.46
N SER A 77 -13.94 -9.95 1.88
CA SER A 77 -14.18 -11.25 2.53
C SER A 77 -12.91 -12.07 2.76
N THR A 78 -11.80 -11.74 2.09
CA THR A 78 -10.55 -12.51 2.14
C THR A 78 -9.35 -11.68 2.60
N GLY A 79 -9.55 -10.41 2.97
CA GLY A 79 -8.48 -9.52 3.41
C GLY A 79 -8.80 -8.07 3.10
N PHE A 80 -7.90 -7.42 2.37
CA PHE A 80 -8.05 -6.02 1.95
C PHE A 80 -7.86 -5.90 0.44
N VAL A 81 -8.61 -4.99 -0.16
CA VAL A 81 -8.46 -4.58 -1.57
C VAL A 81 -7.99 -3.15 -1.58
N VAL A 82 -6.99 -2.86 -2.41
CA VAL A 82 -6.46 -1.52 -2.62
C VAL A 82 -6.64 -1.16 -4.09
N ASP A 83 -7.48 -0.17 -4.37
CA ASP A 83 -7.50 0.49 -5.67
C ASP A 83 -6.42 1.57 -5.64
N MET A 84 -5.50 1.55 -6.61
CA MET A 84 -4.30 2.38 -6.57
C MET A 84 -4.07 3.10 -7.90
N TRP A 85 -3.73 4.37 -7.77
CA TRP A 85 -3.41 5.27 -8.87
C TRP A 85 -2.01 5.84 -8.64
N HIS A 86 -1.37 6.27 -9.72
CA HIS A 86 -0.16 7.07 -9.67
C HIS A 86 -0.37 8.42 -10.35
N LEU A 87 0.26 9.46 -9.82
CA LEU A 87 0.27 10.76 -10.49
C LEU A 87 1.24 10.74 -11.67
N THR A 88 0.77 11.27 -12.79
CA THR A 88 1.57 11.56 -13.97
C THR A 88 1.57 13.08 -14.19
N THR A 89 2.69 13.64 -14.63
CA THR A 89 2.70 15.00 -15.19
C THR A 89 2.06 14.96 -16.56
N GLY A 90 1.06 15.83 -16.81
CA GLY A 90 0.44 16.00 -18.12
C GLY A 90 1.35 16.65 -19.14
#